data_AF-A0A2W7N3Q6-F1
#
_entry.id   AF-A0A2W7N3Q6-F1
#
_cell.length_a   1.000
_cell.length_b   1.000
_cell.length_c   1.000
_cell.angle_alpha   90.00
_cell.angle_beta   90.00
_cell.angle_gamma   90.00
#
_symmetry.space_group_name_H-M   'P 1'
#
loop_
_entity.id
_entity.type
_entity.pdbx_description
1 polymer ?
#
loop_
_entity_poly.entity_id
_entity_poly.type
_entity_poly.pdbx_seq_one_letter_code
_entity_poly.pdbx_strand_id
1 'polypeptide(L)'
;MKNLLLSVVLVAVPVAVFATAYPVLAPPSQTTASSIAKAGPPLGDMTPFETITTDVQSIASSGDLAAAKTRIADLETAWDDAEPKLRPVSTAEWGSVDTAIDDALAALRAPNPDRGKVDATLATLQTTLADPAAATGPTQQAGTVARIAVTDSSGHPLPCEVMLDTFRTKLAASNLSDADRAKATELQSKGTERCNADDDIRADAFLAQGLALLAN
;
A
#
# COMPACT_ATOMS: atom_id res chain seq x y z
N MET A 1 -65.74 6.07 -55.17
CA MET A 1 -64.44 6.39 -55.78
C MET A 1 -64.33 7.90 -55.88
N LYS A 2 -63.21 8.45 -55.41
CA LYS A 2 -62.93 9.85 -55.07
C LYS A 2 -63.28 10.20 -53.61
N ASN A 3 -62.21 10.53 -52.88
CA ASN A 3 -62.13 11.04 -51.50
C ASN A 3 -61.95 9.96 -50.41
N LEU A 4 -61.21 8.89 -50.70
CA LEU A 4 -59.90 8.66 -50.04
C LEU A 4 -59.06 9.93 -49.85
N LEU A 5 -58.39 10.02 -48.69
CA LEU A 5 -57.47 11.07 -48.24
C LEU A 5 -58.15 12.24 -47.53
N LEU A 6 -58.49 12.09 -46.24
CA LEU A 6 -58.46 13.14 -45.21
C LEU A 6 -58.87 12.52 -43.86
N SER A 7 -58.04 12.68 -42.83
CA SER A 7 -58.30 12.34 -41.41
C SER A 7 -57.87 10.97 -40.87
N VAL A 8 -56.71 10.44 -41.28
CA VAL A 8 -55.93 9.45 -40.48
C VAL A 8 -54.79 10.14 -39.69
N VAL A 9 -54.83 11.46 -39.52
CA VAL A 9 -53.68 12.24 -38.98
C VAL A 9 -53.89 12.80 -37.56
N LEU A 10 -55.03 12.63 -36.89
CA LEU A 10 -55.34 13.51 -35.74
C LEU A 10 -55.68 12.90 -34.36
N VAL A 11 -55.29 11.66 -34.00
CA VAL A 11 -55.37 11.22 -32.57
C VAL A 11 -54.31 10.15 -32.21
N ALA A 12 -53.04 10.38 -32.51
CA ALA A 12 -51.96 9.50 -32.01
C ALA A 12 -50.61 10.23 -31.80
N VAL A 13 -50.65 11.54 -31.51
CA VAL A 13 -49.42 12.37 -31.46
C VAL A 13 -49.05 12.95 -30.08
N PRO A 14 -49.92 13.15 -29.07
CA PRO A 14 -49.48 13.91 -27.88
C PRO A 14 -48.87 13.07 -26.73
N VAL A 15 -48.52 11.79 -26.91
CA VAL A 15 -47.86 10.98 -25.84
C VAL A 15 -46.51 10.39 -26.24
N ALA A 16 -46.19 10.32 -27.55
CA ALA A 16 -44.90 9.77 -28.00
C ALA A 16 -43.77 10.82 -28.11
N VAL A 17 -44.08 12.12 -28.03
CA VAL A 17 -43.08 13.20 -28.20
C VAL A 17 -42.47 13.70 -26.88
N PHE A 18 -43.03 13.32 -25.71
CA PHE A 18 -42.48 13.73 -24.41
C PHE A 18 -41.53 12.71 -23.75
N ALA A 19 -41.21 11.60 -24.43
CA ALA A 19 -40.28 10.58 -23.91
C ALA A 19 -38.97 10.47 -24.73
N THR A 20 -38.81 11.22 -25.82
CA THR A 20 -37.65 11.09 -26.72
C THR A 20 -36.76 12.34 -26.82
N ALA A 21 -37.02 13.39 -26.02
CA ALA A 21 -36.29 14.67 -26.11
C ALA A 21 -35.46 15.05 -24.85
N TYR A 22 -35.26 14.14 -23.90
CA TYR A 22 -34.52 14.40 -22.65
C TYR A 22 -33.16 13.69 -22.46
N PRO A 23 -32.42 13.28 -23.51
CA PRO A 23 -30.98 13.08 -23.33
C PRO A 23 -30.11 14.08 -24.10
N VAL A 24 -30.65 15.20 -24.60
CA VAL A 24 -29.90 16.19 -25.41
C VAL A 24 -29.31 17.34 -24.56
N LEU A 25 -29.44 17.30 -23.23
CA LEU A 25 -28.83 18.27 -22.31
C LEU A 25 -28.21 17.62 -21.07
N ALA A 26 -27.83 16.34 -21.15
CA ALA A 26 -26.88 15.80 -20.19
C ALA A 26 -25.47 16.21 -20.67
N PRO A 27 -24.66 16.93 -19.86
CA PRO A 27 -23.24 17.04 -20.19
C PRO A 27 -22.70 15.62 -20.33
N PRO A 28 -21.76 15.35 -21.27
CA PRO A 28 -21.10 14.06 -21.27
C PRO A 28 -20.57 13.85 -19.86
N SER A 29 -21.06 12.82 -19.17
CA SER A 29 -20.37 12.27 -18.01
C SER A 29 -19.02 11.84 -18.56
N GLN A 30 -18.05 12.74 -18.43
CA GLN A 30 -16.65 12.40 -18.54
C GLN A 30 -16.45 11.37 -17.46
N THR A 31 -16.58 10.09 -17.83
CA THR A 31 -15.81 9.05 -17.20
C THR A 31 -14.37 9.46 -17.47
N THR A 32 -13.83 10.30 -16.60
CA THR A 32 -12.40 10.38 -16.40
C THR A 32 -12.02 8.95 -16.01
N ALA A 33 -11.63 8.17 -17.03
CA ALA A 33 -10.66 7.14 -16.83
C ALA A 33 -9.48 7.87 -16.21
N SER A 34 -9.39 7.83 -14.88
CA SER A 34 -8.15 8.09 -14.18
C SER A 34 -7.19 7.02 -14.67
N SER A 35 -6.53 7.30 -15.80
CA SER A 35 -5.21 6.77 -16.03
C SER A 35 -4.40 7.32 -14.86
N ILE A 36 -4.24 6.52 -13.80
CA ILE A 36 -3.16 6.72 -12.86
C ILE A 36 -1.93 6.63 -13.74
N ALA A 37 -1.40 7.78 -14.15
CA ALA A 37 -0.09 7.85 -14.77
C ALA A 37 0.84 7.11 -13.81
N LYS A 38 1.55 6.10 -14.32
CA LYS A 38 2.58 5.39 -13.56
C LYS A 38 3.47 6.46 -12.93
N ALA A 39 3.40 6.56 -11.61
CA ALA A 39 4.07 7.58 -10.83
C ALA A 39 5.57 7.40 -10.98
N GLY A 40 6.27 8.44 -11.47
CA GLY A 40 7.73 8.55 -11.46
C GLY A 40 8.53 7.42 -12.12
N PRO A 41 9.85 7.58 -12.31
CA PRO A 41 10.72 6.45 -12.58
C PRO A 41 10.75 5.58 -11.31
N PRO A 42 10.30 4.32 -11.34
CA PRO A 42 10.51 3.38 -10.22
C PRO A 42 12.00 3.36 -9.94
N LEU A 43 12.44 3.58 -8.68
CA LEU A 43 13.79 3.51 -8.06
C LEU A 43 15.09 3.23 -8.88
N GLY A 44 15.14 3.37 -10.20
CA GLY A 44 16.10 2.69 -11.06
C GLY A 44 15.79 1.21 -11.33
N ASP A 45 16.80 0.51 -11.83
CA ASP A 45 16.76 -0.91 -12.17
C ASP A 45 16.86 -1.79 -10.93
N MET A 46 15.76 -2.48 -10.57
CA MET A 46 15.68 -3.39 -9.42
C MET A 46 16.06 -4.84 -9.75
N THR A 47 16.31 -5.16 -11.03
CA THR A 47 16.59 -6.53 -11.51
C THR A 47 17.72 -7.24 -10.74
N PRO A 48 18.83 -6.58 -10.36
CA PRO A 48 19.88 -7.24 -9.57
C PRO A 48 19.38 -7.73 -8.21
N PHE A 49 18.57 -6.92 -7.52
CA PHE A 49 18.01 -7.26 -6.20
C PHE A 49 16.96 -8.35 -6.31
N GLU A 50 16.11 -8.30 -7.33
CA GLU A 50 15.12 -9.34 -7.63
C GLU A 50 15.80 -10.69 -7.91
N THR A 51 16.91 -10.67 -8.65
CA THR A 51 17.68 -11.88 -8.96
C THR A 51 18.26 -12.50 -7.70
N ILE A 52 18.94 -11.71 -6.87
CA ILE A 52 19.50 -12.21 -5.59
C ILE A 52 18.37 -12.74 -4.70
N THR A 53 17.25 -12.02 -4.60
CA THR A 53 16.09 -12.44 -3.79
C THR A 53 15.51 -13.77 -4.28
N THR A 54 15.42 -13.96 -5.60
CA THR A 54 15.00 -15.24 -6.21
C THR A 54 15.96 -16.37 -5.86
N ASP A 55 17.27 -16.12 -5.87
CA ASP A 55 18.27 -17.10 -5.44
C ASP A 55 18.09 -17.47 -3.97
N VAL A 56 17.89 -16.48 -3.09
CA VAL A 56 17.64 -16.72 -1.66
C VAL A 56 16.38 -17.58 -1.46
N GLN A 57 15.29 -17.26 -2.18
CA GLN A 57 14.05 -18.04 -2.14
C GLN A 57 14.28 -19.50 -2.58
N SER A 58 15.00 -19.70 -3.69
CA SER A 58 15.32 -21.04 -4.20
C SER A 58 16.13 -21.85 -3.18
N ILE A 59 17.16 -21.24 -2.59
CA ILE A 59 18.00 -21.89 -1.58
C ILE A 59 17.18 -22.20 -0.31
N ALA A 60 16.40 -21.25 0.21
CA ALA A 60 15.54 -21.46 1.37
C ALA A 60 14.51 -22.57 1.13
N SER A 61 13.95 -22.64 -0.09
CA SER A 61 13.00 -23.68 -0.49
C SER A 61 13.61 -25.09 -0.52
N SER A 62 14.93 -25.21 -0.68
CA SER A 62 15.65 -26.48 -0.57
C SER A 62 15.85 -26.95 0.89
N GLY A 63 15.62 -26.05 1.86
CA GLY A 63 15.86 -26.30 3.29
C GLY A 63 17.23 -25.84 3.78
N ASP A 64 18.10 -25.34 2.89
CA ASP A 64 19.43 -24.84 3.25
C ASP A 64 19.39 -23.38 3.73
N LEU A 65 18.90 -23.16 4.95
CA LEU A 65 18.81 -21.82 5.53
C LEU A 65 20.19 -21.19 5.82
N ALA A 66 21.24 -22.00 5.94
CA ALA A 66 22.60 -21.50 6.12
C ALA A 66 23.12 -20.86 4.83
N ALA A 67 22.95 -21.53 3.69
CA ALA A 67 23.29 -20.95 2.40
C ALA A 67 22.38 -19.76 2.04
N ALA A 68 21.09 -19.79 2.40
CA ALA A 68 20.19 -18.65 2.20
C ALA A 68 20.66 -17.42 2.99
N LYS A 69 21.14 -17.63 4.23
CA LYS A 69 21.73 -16.57 5.07
C LYS A 69 23.00 -15.97 4.46
N THR A 70 23.82 -16.78 3.78
CA THR A 70 24.97 -16.26 3.02
C THR A 70 24.49 -15.43 1.83
N ARG A 71 23.55 -15.95 1.02
CA ARG A 71 23.10 -15.26 -0.19
C ARG A 71 22.36 -13.95 0.10
N ILE A 72 21.62 -13.86 1.22
CA ILE A 72 20.97 -12.59 1.59
C ILE A 72 21.97 -11.53 2.09
N ALA A 73 23.17 -11.90 2.52
CA ALA A 73 24.23 -10.92 2.80
C ALA A 73 24.78 -10.27 1.52
N ASP A 74 24.77 -10.99 0.38
CA ASP A 74 25.08 -10.41 -0.92
C ASP A 74 24.02 -9.37 -1.33
N LEU A 75 22.75 -9.62 -1.00
CA LEU A 75 21.66 -8.66 -1.24
C LEU A 75 21.87 -7.37 -0.46
N GLU A 76 22.14 -7.48 0.85
CA GLU A 76 22.43 -6.34 1.73
C GLU A 76 23.60 -5.52 1.18
N THR A 77 24.71 -6.17 0.83
CA THR A 77 25.88 -5.50 0.25
C THR A 77 25.53 -4.76 -1.04
N ALA A 78 24.80 -5.41 -1.95
CA ALA A 78 24.42 -4.78 -3.22
C ALA A 78 23.46 -3.60 -3.01
N TRP A 79 22.56 -3.68 -2.03
CA TRP A 79 21.61 -2.63 -1.69
C TRP A 79 22.31 -1.41 -1.08
N ASP A 80 23.21 -1.63 -0.12
CA ASP A 80 24.03 -0.58 0.50
C ASP A 80 24.88 0.16 -0.54
N ASP A 81 25.51 -0.58 -1.47
CA ASP A 81 26.29 0.00 -2.56
C ASP A 81 25.43 0.89 -3.50
N ALA A 82 24.14 0.58 -3.60
CA ALA A 82 23.20 1.31 -4.44
C ALA A 82 22.51 2.48 -3.70
N GLU A 83 22.40 2.44 -2.36
CA GLU A 83 21.70 3.44 -1.53
C GLU A 83 22.02 4.89 -1.96
N PRO A 84 23.30 5.32 -2.12
CA PRO A 84 23.61 6.71 -2.42
C PRO A 84 23.00 7.22 -3.72
N LYS A 85 22.66 6.30 -4.64
CA LYS A 85 22.01 6.60 -5.92
C LYS A 85 20.50 6.42 -5.84
N LEU A 86 20.00 5.43 -5.11
CA LEU A 86 18.59 5.08 -5.08
C LEU A 86 17.79 5.95 -4.11
N ARG A 87 18.30 6.19 -2.91
CA ARG A 87 17.60 6.91 -1.85
C ARG A 87 17.19 8.35 -2.23
N PRO A 88 18.03 9.13 -2.96
CA PRO A 88 17.64 10.47 -3.43
C PRO A 88 16.62 10.45 -4.57
N VAL A 89 16.45 9.34 -5.30
CA VAL A 89 15.48 9.24 -6.42
C VAL A 89 14.05 9.21 -5.88
N SER A 90 13.82 8.42 -4.84
CA SER A 90 12.55 8.39 -4.10
C SER A 90 12.78 7.83 -2.71
N THR A 91 12.83 8.68 -1.69
CA THR A 91 13.06 8.24 -0.30
C THR A 91 11.93 7.34 0.21
N ALA A 92 10.68 7.61 -0.22
CA ALA A 92 9.52 6.81 0.17
C ALA A 92 9.56 5.40 -0.44
N GLU A 93 9.81 5.27 -1.74
CA GLU A 93 9.93 3.95 -2.38
C GLU A 93 11.19 3.24 -1.87
N TRP A 94 12.33 3.94 -1.79
CA TRP A 94 13.61 3.38 -1.32
C TRP A 94 13.43 2.75 0.05
N GLY A 95 12.88 3.51 0.99
CA GLY A 95 12.69 2.97 2.33
C GLY A 95 11.71 1.79 2.36
N SER A 96 10.84 1.63 1.35
CA SER A 96 9.85 0.51 1.30
C SER A 96 10.56 -0.79 0.96
N VAL A 97 11.46 -0.71 -0.01
CA VAL A 97 12.37 -1.80 -0.32
C VAL A 97 13.30 -2.07 0.86
N ASP A 98 13.92 -1.04 1.42
CA ASP A 98 14.86 -1.11 2.55
C ASP A 98 14.28 -1.89 3.74
N THR A 99 13.08 -1.52 4.19
CA THR A 99 12.39 -2.25 5.27
C THR A 99 12.06 -3.70 4.91
N ALA A 100 11.69 -3.97 3.66
CA ALA A 100 11.43 -5.35 3.24
C ALA A 100 12.71 -6.20 3.22
N ILE A 101 13.85 -5.57 2.88
CA ILE A 101 15.18 -6.17 2.99
C ILE A 101 15.51 -6.45 4.46
N ASP A 102 15.30 -5.49 5.36
CA ASP A 102 15.52 -5.65 6.80
C ASP A 102 14.67 -6.77 7.40
N ASP A 103 13.38 -6.85 7.06
CA ASP A 103 12.49 -7.90 7.54
C ASP A 103 12.96 -9.29 7.08
N ALA A 104 13.43 -9.42 5.83
CA ALA A 104 13.98 -10.66 5.29
C ALA A 104 15.33 -11.03 5.92
N LEU A 105 16.22 -10.05 6.12
CA LEU A 105 17.49 -10.22 6.84
C LEU A 105 17.24 -10.67 8.28
N ALA A 106 16.32 -10.03 8.99
CA ALA A 106 15.96 -10.38 10.36
C ALA A 106 15.39 -11.80 10.46
N ALA A 107 14.54 -12.21 9.52
CA ALA A 107 13.98 -13.56 9.48
C ALA A 107 15.07 -14.63 9.29
N LEU A 108 16.00 -14.43 8.33
CA LEU A 108 17.08 -15.38 8.06
C LEU A 108 18.22 -15.36 9.10
N ARG A 109 18.43 -14.22 9.77
CA ARG A 109 19.49 -14.06 10.78
C ARG A 109 19.06 -14.43 12.19
N ALA A 110 17.78 -14.69 12.42
CA ALA A 110 17.27 -15.18 13.71
C ALA A 110 18.08 -16.39 14.22
N PRO A 111 18.26 -16.57 15.55
CA PRO A 111 19.02 -17.70 16.09
C PRO A 111 18.49 -19.07 15.64
N ASN A 112 17.17 -19.17 15.47
CA ASN A 112 16.48 -20.31 14.88
C ASN A 112 15.53 -19.78 13.79
N PRO A 113 15.97 -19.64 12.53
CA PRO A 113 15.14 -19.09 11.46
C PRO A 113 13.91 -19.98 11.23
N ASP A 114 12.72 -19.37 11.29
CA ASP A 114 11.48 -20.04 10.94
C ASP A 114 11.28 -19.99 9.43
N ARG A 115 11.17 -21.16 8.79
CA ARG A 115 11.07 -21.25 7.33
C ARG A 115 9.82 -20.55 6.77
N GLY A 116 8.68 -20.67 7.45
CA GLY A 116 7.45 -20.03 7.00
C GLY A 116 7.56 -18.50 7.03
N LYS A 117 8.19 -17.96 8.07
CA LYS A 117 8.48 -16.52 8.20
C LYS A 117 9.47 -16.06 7.13
N VAL A 118 10.55 -16.81 6.92
CA VAL A 118 11.54 -16.52 5.86
C VAL A 118 10.86 -16.45 4.50
N ASP A 119 10.10 -17.48 4.12
CA ASP A 119 9.39 -17.54 2.85
C ASP A 119 8.42 -16.36 2.69
N ALA A 120 7.68 -16.00 3.74
CA ALA A 120 6.74 -14.87 3.73
C ALA A 120 7.46 -13.51 3.57
N THR A 121 8.57 -13.30 4.28
CA THR A 121 9.36 -12.05 4.16
C THR A 121 10.02 -11.93 2.79
N LEU A 122 10.54 -13.02 2.23
CA LEU A 122 11.14 -13.02 0.89
C LEU A 122 10.09 -12.81 -0.21
N ALA A 123 8.88 -13.34 -0.05
CA ALA A 123 7.78 -13.09 -0.99
C ALA A 123 7.32 -11.61 -0.94
N THR A 124 7.28 -11.04 0.26
CA THR A 124 6.99 -9.61 0.46
C THR A 124 8.05 -8.75 -0.21
N LEU A 125 9.33 -9.04 0.05
CA LEU A 125 10.45 -8.36 -0.59
C LEU A 125 10.39 -8.44 -2.12
N GLN A 126 10.15 -9.63 -2.69
CA GLN A 126 10.05 -9.79 -4.15
C GLN A 126 8.91 -8.94 -4.74
N THR A 127 7.78 -8.87 -4.05
CA THR A 127 6.64 -8.03 -4.47
C THR A 127 7.00 -6.54 -4.41
N THR A 128 7.66 -6.11 -3.34
CA THR A 128 8.08 -4.72 -3.15
C THR A 128 9.16 -4.31 -4.16
N LEU A 129 10.09 -5.20 -4.51
CA LEU A 129 11.10 -4.95 -5.54
C LEU A 129 10.49 -4.80 -6.93
N ALA A 130 9.49 -5.62 -7.26
CA ALA A 130 8.81 -5.59 -8.55
C ALA A 130 7.93 -4.34 -8.74
N ASP A 131 7.38 -3.78 -7.66
CA ASP A 131 6.61 -2.54 -7.70
C ASP A 131 6.81 -1.70 -6.42
N PRO A 132 7.96 -0.99 -6.30
CA PRO A 132 8.23 -0.15 -5.14
C PRO A 132 7.20 0.97 -4.97
N ALA A 133 6.64 1.44 -6.08
CA ALA A 133 5.61 2.46 -6.11
C ALA A 133 4.25 1.93 -5.59
N ALA A 134 3.88 0.68 -5.85
CA ALA A 134 2.66 0.09 -5.30
C ALA A 134 2.73 -0.16 -3.79
N ALA A 135 3.92 -0.43 -3.24
CA ALA A 135 4.13 -0.40 -1.79
C ALA A 135 3.84 0.98 -1.19
N THR A 136 3.88 2.03 -2.02
CA THR A 136 3.52 3.43 -1.68
C THR A 136 2.16 3.88 -2.26
N GLY A 137 1.41 3.02 -2.97
CA GLY A 137 0.19 3.34 -3.74
C GLY A 137 -1.03 3.79 -2.92
N PRO A 138 -2.19 4.10 -3.55
CA PRO A 138 -3.22 5.02 -3.04
C PRO A 138 -4.07 4.46 -1.89
N THR A 139 -3.46 4.29 -0.72
CA THR A 139 -4.03 4.71 0.56
C THR A 139 -3.44 6.04 1.02
N GLN A 140 -2.67 6.71 0.16
CA GLN A 140 -2.19 8.07 0.34
C GLN A 140 -3.13 9.08 -0.33
N GLN A 141 -4.18 9.44 0.40
CA GLN A 141 -4.59 10.85 0.46
C GLN A 141 -5.05 11.11 1.88
N ALA A 142 -4.27 11.96 2.56
CA ALA A 142 -4.52 12.55 3.85
C ALA A 142 -6.02 12.61 4.18
N GLY A 143 -6.49 11.71 5.05
CA GLY A 143 -7.90 11.67 5.42
C GLY A 143 -8.29 10.47 6.25
N THR A 144 -7.94 9.24 5.84
CA THR A 144 -8.19 8.03 6.64
C THR A 144 -7.33 6.84 6.22
N VAL A 145 -6.68 6.16 7.17
CA VAL A 145 -6.13 4.81 7.00
C VAL A 145 -6.93 3.86 7.89
N ALA A 146 -7.43 2.73 7.34
CA ALA A 146 -8.33 1.81 8.07
C ALA A 146 -9.58 2.48 8.71
N ARG A 147 -10.11 3.55 8.08
CA ARG A 147 -11.20 4.43 8.59
C ARG A 147 -10.82 5.28 9.81
N ILE A 148 -9.53 5.43 10.08
CA ILE A 148 -9.00 6.26 11.16
C ILE A 148 -8.37 7.50 10.55
N ALA A 149 -8.83 8.67 10.97
CA ALA A 149 -8.26 9.92 10.54
C ALA A 149 -6.80 10.02 11.00
N VAL A 150 -5.89 10.11 10.03
CA VAL A 150 -4.44 10.37 10.23
C VAL A 150 -4.12 11.86 10.01
N THR A 151 -5.15 12.69 9.90
CA THR A 151 -5.05 14.12 9.67
C THR A 151 -5.78 14.89 10.76
N ASP A 152 -5.31 16.09 11.05
CA ASP A 152 -6.03 17.03 11.90
C ASP A 152 -7.31 17.56 11.22
N SER A 153 -8.07 18.39 11.93
CA SER A 153 -9.31 19.01 11.42
C SER A 153 -9.10 19.93 10.21
N SER A 154 -7.85 20.29 9.89
CA SER A 154 -7.45 21.10 8.74
C SER A 154 -6.97 20.28 7.55
N GLY A 155 -6.89 18.95 7.69
CA GLY A 155 -6.41 18.04 6.65
C GLY A 155 -4.88 17.91 6.60
N HIS A 156 -4.15 18.49 7.55
CA HIS A 156 -2.70 18.26 7.67
C HIS A 156 -2.43 16.91 8.33
N PRO A 157 -1.41 16.15 7.87
CA PRO A 157 -0.93 14.96 8.57
C PRO A 157 -0.64 15.28 10.04
N LEU A 158 -1.05 14.40 10.94
CA LEU A 158 -0.73 14.55 12.35
C LEU A 158 0.77 14.32 12.56
N PRO A 159 1.44 15.11 13.42
CA PRO A 159 2.81 14.80 13.81
C PRO A 159 2.89 13.41 14.41
N CYS A 160 3.94 12.65 14.11
CA CYS A 160 4.06 11.28 14.60
C CYS A 160 3.80 11.15 16.12
N GLU A 161 4.34 12.05 16.92
CA GLU A 161 4.19 12.01 18.39
C GLU A 161 2.71 11.98 18.82
N VAL A 162 1.84 12.69 18.08
CA VAL A 162 0.40 12.74 18.34
C VAL A 162 -0.29 11.42 17.96
N MET A 163 0.15 10.80 16.86
CA MET A 163 -0.35 9.50 16.44
C MET A 163 0.09 8.38 17.39
N LEU A 164 1.33 8.40 17.86
CA LEU A 164 1.85 7.46 18.86
C LEU A 164 1.11 7.59 20.20
N ASP A 165 0.85 8.81 20.66
CA ASP A 165 0.11 9.04 21.90
C ASP A 165 -1.35 8.55 21.79
N THR A 166 -1.99 8.85 20.65
CA THR A 166 -3.34 8.36 20.34
C THR A 166 -3.39 6.82 20.32
N PHE A 167 -2.39 6.19 19.71
CA PHE A 167 -2.24 4.74 19.67
C PHE A 167 -2.12 4.14 21.06
N ARG A 168 -1.17 4.65 21.86
CA ARG A 168 -0.89 4.16 23.23
C ARG A 168 -2.11 4.30 24.13
N THR A 169 -2.81 5.44 24.03
CA THR A 169 -4.05 5.69 24.78
C THR A 169 -5.14 4.68 24.44
N LYS A 170 -5.37 4.42 23.15
CA LYS A 170 -6.38 3.44 22.72
C LYS A 170 -5.96 2.01 23.07
N LEU A 171 -4.69 1.65 22.94
CA LEU A 171 -4.17 0.33 23.30
C LEU A 171 -4.39 0.04 24.80
N ALA A 172 -4.14 1.04 25.66
CA ALA A 172 -4.36 0.95 27.09
C ALA A 172 -5.85 0.80 27.46
N ALA A 173 -6.76 1.39 26.68
CA ALA A 173 -8.20 1.31 26.89
C ALA A 173 -8.86 0.04 26.31
N SER A 174 -8.15 -0.75 25.49
CA SER A 174 -8.72 -1.88 24.75
C SER A 174 -8.58 -3.22 25.47
N ASN A 175 -9.65 -4.01 25.47
CA ASN A 175 -9.65 -5.40 25.97
C ASN A 175 -9.38 -6.37 24.82
N LEU A 176 -8.09 -6.53 24.49
CA LEU A 176 -7.62 -7.42 23.43
C LEU A 176 -7.26 -8.81 23.95
N SER A 177 -7.30 -9.79 23.04
CA SER A 177 -6.60 -11.06 23.22
C SER A 177 -5.08 -10.85 23.34
N ASP A 178 -4.36 -11.80 23.95
CA ASP A 178 -2.90 -11.72 24.07
C ASP A 178 -2.20 -11.66 22.70
N ALA A 179 -2.76 -12.34 21.70
CA ALA A 179 -2.24 -12.34 20.33
C ALA A 179 -2.39 -10.97 19.65
N ASP A 180 -3.57 -10.35 19.77
CA ASP A 180 -3.82 -9.02 19.20
C ASP A 180 -3.01 -7.94 19.93
N ARG A 181 -2.82 -8.10 21.25
CA ARG A 181 -1.96 -7.22 22.04
C ARG A 181 -0.50 -7.31 21.62
N ALA A 182 0.02 -8.51 21.37
CA ALA A 182 1.38 -8.70 20.85
C ALA A 182 1.54 -8.01 19.49
N LYS A 183 0.57 -8.20 18.58
CA LYS A 183 0.60 -7.59 17.24
C LYS A 183 0.48 -6.07 17.28
N ALA A 184 -0.37 -5.52 18.14
CA ALA A 184 -0.47 -4.08 18.33
C ALA A 184 0.84 -3.48 18.89
N THR A 185 1.53 -4.20 19.77
CA THR A 185 2.83 -3.77 20.32
C THR A 185 3.93 -3.79 19.27
N GLU A 186 3.95 -4.82 18.40
CA GLU A 186 4.87 -4.87 17.25
C GLU A 186 4.65 -3.69 16.30
N LEU A 187 3.38 -3.39 15.98
CA LEU A 187 3.02 -2.26 15.11
C LEU A 187 3.37 -0.91 15.75
N GLN A 188 3.25 -0.77 17.07
CA GLN A 188 3.71 0.42 17.79
C GLN A 188 5.23 0.58 17.71
N SER A 189 5.98 -0.51 17.86
CA SER A 189 7.45 -0.49 17.76
C SER A 189 7.88 -0.07 16.36
N LYS A 190 7.30 -0.68 15.33
CA LYS A 190 7.53 -0.32 13.92
C LYS A 190 7.16 1.13 13.65
N GLY A 191 5.99 1.58 14.11
CA GLY A 191 5.57 2.98 13.99
C GLY A 191 6.58 3.94 14.61
N THR A 192 7.04 3.65 15.84
CA THR A 192 8.02 4.49 16.56
C THR A 192 9.37 4.55 15.83
N GLU A 193 9.82 3.43 15.29
CA GLU A 193 11.05 3.36 14.49
C GLU A 193 10.97 4.23 13.24
N ARG A 194 9.83 4.18 12.52
CA ARG A 194 9.60 5.03 11.34
C ARG A 194 9.57 6.51 11.66
N CYS A 195 8.96 6.88 12.79
CA CYS A 195 8.95 8.26 13.25
C CYS A 195 10.34 8.79 13.55
N ASN A 196 11.17 7.99 14.24
CA ASN A 196 12.56 8.37 14.53
C ASN A 196 13.38 8.53 13.23
N ALA A 197 12.98 7.86 12.15
CA ALA A 197 13.57 7.97 10.83
C ALA A 197 12.97 9.10 9.96
N ASP A 198 12.11 9.96 10.51
CA ASP A 198 11.39 11.03 9.79
C ASP A 198 10.51 10.49 8.62
N ASP A 199 10.08 9.22 8.72
CA ASP A 199 9.18 8.58 7.76
C ASP A 199 7.75 8.54 8.31
N ASP A 200 7.16 9.74 8.41
CA ASP A 200 5.83 9.95 8.99
C ASP A 200 4.74 9.14 8.26
N ILE A 201 4.84 8.99 6.95
CA ILE A 201 3.85 8.29 6.13
C ILE A 201 3.71 6.84 6.56
N ARG A 202 4.83 6.18 6.88
CA ARG A 202 4.81 4.76 7.26
C ARG A 202 4.66 4.54 8.73
N ALA A 203 5.13 5.47 9.55
CA ALA A 203 4.69 5.55 10.93
C ALA A 203 3.17 5.52 11.01
N ASP A 204 2.50 6.40 10.25
CA ASP A 204 1.04 6.48 10.20
C ASP A 204 0.40 5.19 9.69
N ALA A 205 0.98 4.54 8.69
CA ALA A 205 0.49 3.27 8.17
C ALA A 205 0.54 2.15 9.23
N PHE A 206 1.65 2.00 9.96
CA PHE A 206 1.78 0.99 11.03
C PHE A 206 0.83 1.28 12.19
N LEU A 207 0.73 2.55 12.60
CA LEU A 207 -0.15 2.95 13.71
C LEU A 207 -1.63 2.79 13.34
N ALA A 208 -2.01 3.11 12.11
CA ALA A 208 -3.37 2.87 11.64
C ALA A 208 -3.73 1.38 11.54
N GLN A 209 -2.80 0.52 11.11
CA GLN A 209 -2.99 -0.93 11.14
C GLN A 209 -3.24 -1.44 12.56
N GLY A 210 -2.44 -0.98 13.53
CA GLY A 210 -2.61 -1.45 14.90
C GLY A 210 -3.89 -0.90 15.54
N LEU A 211 -4.26 0.36 15.26
CA LEU A 211 -5.53 0.91 15.70
C LEU A 211 -6.76 0.18 15.11
N ALA A 212 -6.64 -0.41 13.91
CA ALA A 212 -7.69 -1.25 13.35
C ALA A 212 -7.92 -2.53 14.17
N LEU A 213 -6.87 -3.08 14.80
CA LEU A 213 -6.98 -4.20 15.74
C LEU A 213 -7.65 -3.79 17.05
N LEU A 214 -7.54 -2.50 17.43
CA LEU A 214 -8.14 -1.93 18.65
C LEU A 214 -9.62 -1.56 18.49
N ALA A 215 -10.13 -1.55 17.26
CA ALA A 215 -11.50 -1.15 16.95
C ALA A 215 -12.51 -2.31 16.99
N ASN A 216 -12.07 -3.50 17.43
CA ASN A 216 -12.85 -4.74 17.41
C ASN A 216 -13.34 -5.14 18.81
#